data_AF-G5S541-F1
#
_entry.id   AF-G5S541-F1
#
_cell.length_a   1.000
_cell.length_b   1.000
_cell.length_c   1.000
_cell.angle_alpha   90.00
_cell.angle_beta   90.00
_cell.angle_gamma   90.00
#
_symmetry.space_group_name_H-M   'P 1'
#
loop_
_entity.id
_entity.type
_entity.pdbx_description
1 polymer ?
#
loop_
_entity_poly.entity_id
_entity_poly.type
_entity_poly.pdbx_seq_one_letter_code
_entity_poly.pdbx_strand_id
1 'polypeptide(L)' 'VDSGRVFITDVADNPALYAADDNMNRLCRINYTLQKIQDKEAFYETAKGVCQ' A
#
# COMPACT_ATOMS: atom_id res chain seq x y z
N VAL A 1 -2.26 12.51 -9.24
CA VAL A 1 -2.41 11.08 -8.89
C VAL A 1 -3.90 10.83 -8.77
N ASP A 2 -4.59 10.65 -9.89
CA ASP A 2 -6.02 11.04 -9.93
C ASP A 2 -6.99 9.99 -9.37
N SER A 3 -6.50 8.87 -8.85
CA SER A 3 -7.34 7.82 -8.26
C SER A 3 -6.92 7.34 -6.86
N GLY A 4 -5.91 7.97 -6.24
CA GLY A 4 -5.39 7.53 -4.94
C GLY A 4 -4.70 6.16 -4.96
N ARG A 5 -4.40 5.61 -6.15
CA ARG A 5 -3.66 4.36 -6.32
C ARG A 5 -2.16 4.61 -6.31
N VAL A 6 -1.44 3.73 -5.65
CA VAL A 6 0.03 3.71 -5.60
C VAL A 6 0.51 2.29 -5.90
N PHE A 7 1.67 2.19 -6.55
CA PHE A 7 2.34 0.91 -6.78
C PHE A 7 3.54 0.82 -5.84
N ILE A 8 3.66 -0.31 -5.16
CA ILE A 8 4.73 -0.59 -4.21
C ILE A 8 5.32 -1.95 -4.57
N THR A 9 6.64 -2.05 -4.56
CA THR A 9 7.40 -3.28 -4.79
C THR A 9 8.00 -3.76 -3.48
N ASP A 10 8.41 -5.03 -3.41
CA ASP A 10 9.12 -5.61 -2.26
C ASP A 10 8.35 -5.52 -0.93
N VAL A 11 7.03 -5.73 -1.00
CA VAL A 11 6.12 -5.68 0.17
C VAL A 11 6.16 -6.94 1.04
N ALA A 12 7.01 -7.91 0.74
CA ALA A 12 7.05 -9.21 1.43
C ALA A 12 7.35 -9.08 2.93
N ASP A 13 8.16 -8.08 3.31
CA ASP A 13 8.49 -7.78 4.72
C ASP A 13 7.47 -6.85 5.41
N ASN A 14 6.35 -6.58 4.73
CA ASN A 14 5.20 -5.84 5.24
C ASN A 14 5.54 -4.47 5.85
N PRO A 15 6.20 -3.56 5.10
CA PRO A 15 6.52 -2.24 5.61
C PRO A 15 5.25 -1.46 5.96
N ALA A 16 5.29 -0.74 7.09
CA ALA A 16 4.22 0.17 7.46
C ALA A 16 4.15 1.31 6.44
N LEU A 17 3.00 1.45 5.78
CA LEU A 17 2.73 2.52 4.83
C LEU A 17 2.10 3.72 5.53
N TYR A 18 2.53 4.93 5.15
CA TYR A 18 1.97 6.18 5.65
C TYR A 18 1.64 7.10 4.48
N ALA A 19 0.49 7.77 4.56
CA ALA A 19 0.26 8.95 3.75
C ALA A 19 0.97 10.13 4.41
N ALA A 20 1.65 10.95 3.61
CA ALA A 20 2.34 12.14 4.09
C ALA A 20 1.98 13.35 3.22
N ASP A 21 2.09 14.54 3.79
CA ASP A 21 2.04 15.80 3.04
C ASP A 21 3.38 16.07 2.32
N ASP A 22 3.43 17.19 1.60
CA ASP A 22 4.62 17.62 0.85
C ASP A 22 5.86 17.87 1.75
N ASN A 23 5.65 18.03 3.07
CA ASN A 23 6.70 18.25 4.07
C ASN A 23 7.11 16.96 4.78
N MET A 24 6.66 15.78 4.30
CA MET A 24 6.88 14.48 4.93
C MET A 24 6.24 14.32 6.32
N ASN A 25 5.29 15.19 6.68
CA ASN A 25 4.51 14.99 7.90
C ASN A 25 3.56 13.81 7.66
N ARG A 26 3.64 12.79 8.53
CA ARG A 26 2.77 11.62 8.45
C ARG A 26 1.35 12.03 8.84
N LEU A 27 0.43 11.90 7.89
CA LEU A 27 -0.98 12.24 8.07
C LEU A 27 -1.75 11.06 8.68
N CYS A 28 -1.50 9.85 8.18
CA CYS A 28 -2.13 8.64 8.68
C CYS A 28 -1.32 7.40 8.31
N ARG A 29 -1.56 6.32 9.06
CA ARG A 29 -1.05 5.00 8.69
C ARG A 29 -2.05 4.33 7.75
N ILE A 30 -1.56 3.74 6.67
CA ILE A 30 -2.39 2.95 5.77
C ILE A 30 -2.43 1.52 6.29
N ASN A 31 -3.60 1.11 6.76
CA ASN A 31 -3.87 -0.28 7.11
C ASN A 31 -4.36 -1.02 5.87
N TYR A 32 -3.69 -2.11 5.51
CA TYR A 32 -4.00 -2.94 4.36
C TYR A 32 -3.66 -4.40 4.67
N THR A 33 -4.19 -5.32 3.87
CA THR A 33 -3.90 -6.75 4.02
C THR A 33 -3.69 -7.32 2.62
N LEU A 34 -2.52 -7.89 2.40
CA LEU A 34 -2.22 -8.67 1.19
C LEU A 34 -2.77 -10.08 1.35
N GLN A 35 -3.06 -10.74 0.23
CA GLN A 35 -3.41 -12.14 0.27
C GLN A 35 -2.20 -12.94 0.76
N LYS A 36 -2.45 -13.98 1.57
CA LYS A 36 -1.37 -14.85 2.07
C LYS A 36 -0.71 -15.66 0.96
N ILE A 37 -1.47 -15.97 -0.07
CA ILE A 37 -1.03 -16.76 -1.21
C ILE A 37 -0.95 -15.81 -2.38
N GLN A 38 0.24 -15.69 -2.96
CA GLN A 38 0.40 -14.88 -4.15
C GLN A 38 -0.27 -15.53 -5.35
N ASP A 39 -1.00 -14.72 -6.11
CA ASP A 39 -1.50 -15.14 -7.42
C ASP A 39 -0.35 -15.16 -8.42
N LYS A 40 0.08 -16.36 -8.82
CA LYS A 40 1.21 -16.56 -9.74
C LYS A 40 0.88 -16.19 -11.19
N GLU A 41 -0.39 -16.02 -11.52
CA GLU A 41 -0.81 -15.58 -12.85
C GLU A 41 -0.97 -14.06 -12.93
N ALA A 42 -0.98 -13.36 -11.78
CA ALA A 42 -1.08 -11.91 -11.72
C ALA A 42 0.29 -11.23 -11.73
N PHE A 43 0.43 -10.17 -12.55
CA PHE A 43 1.61 -9.30 -12.51
C PHE A 43 1.62 -8.37 -11.28
N TYR A 44 0.44 -8.01 -10.77
CA TYR A 44 0.27 -7.15 -9.59
C TYR A 44 -0.88 -7.65 -8.72
N GLU A 45 -0.68 -7.59 -7.40
CA GLU A 45 -1.77 -7.73 -6.45
C GLU A 45 -2.37 -6.38 -6.11
N THR A 46 -3.70 -6.33 -6.00
CA THR A 46 -4.41 -5.13 -5.57
C THR A 46 -4.97 -5.35 -4.18
N ALA A 47 -4.64 -4.45 -3.25
CA ALA A 47 -5.24 -4.37 -1.94
C ALA A 47 -5.86 -2.99 -1.71
N LYS A 48 -6.99 -2.95 -1.00
CA LYS A 48 -7.58 -1.68 -0.56
C LYS A 48 -6.97 -1.31 0.79
N GLY A 49 -6.32 -0.15 0.85
CA GLY A 49 -5.87 0.46 2.09
C GLY A 49 -6.92 1.39 2.71
N VAL A 50 -6.92 1.49 4.03
CA VAL A 50 -7.70 2.48 4.79
C VAL A 50 -6.74 3.35 5.60
N CYS A 51 -6.89 4.67 5.47
CA CYS A 51 -6.17 5.67 6.26
C CYS A 51 -6.75 5.71 7.68
N GLN A 52 -5.89 5.48 8.69
CA GLN A 52 -6.22 5.48 10.12
C GLN A 52 -5.53 6.62 10.86
#